data_AF-A0A7K7L600-F1
#
_entry.id   AF-A0A7K7L600-F1
#
_cell.length_a   1.000
_cell.length_b   1.000
_cell.length_c   1.000
_cell.angle_alpha   90.00
_cell.angle_beta   90.00
_cell.angle_gamma   90.00
#
_symmetry.space_group_name_H-M   'P 1'
#
loop_
_entity.id
_entity.type
_entity.pdbx_description
1 polymer ?
#
loop_
_entity_poly.entity_id
_entity_poly.type
_entity_poly.pdbx_seq_one_letter_code
_entity_poly.pdbx_strand_id
1 'polypeptide(L)'
;RAVVAQLLLVVLQLAGSYGAGTTAALPVVINTWAFRKATETAWRVLQLGGSELDAVEKGCGQCEIDQCDGSVGYGGSPDESGETTLDAMIMDGNTMEVGAVADLRRVKNAIGVARKVIEHTKHTLLVGESASLFAVRMGFPYEDLTTPKSLSMYSKWLNQSCQPNYWKNVVPDSSKSCGPYKRLEKVICEKWTISQRNVHNHDTIGMVVIGGNGTVASGTSTNGGVHKIPGRVGDSPIAGAGSYADSTAGGAAATGDGDIMMRFLPSYQAVEYMRMGMDPTVACQKVISRIQKYVPEFFGAVICANTTGSYGAACNKIPGFTQFHFMVYNPLLSQAAEQVVDCI
;
A
#
# COMPACT_ATOMS: atom_id res chain seq x y z
N ARG A 1 -71.43 22.21 11.04
CA ARG A 1 -70.16 22.79 11.56
C ARG A 1 -69.23 21.62 11.85
N ALA A 2 -68.00 21.75 11.36
CA ALA A 2 -67.14 20.67 10.86
C ALA A 2 -66.70 19.60 11.88
N VAL A 3 -66.64 18.36 11.40
CA VAL A 3 -65.92 17.22 11.98
C VAL A 3 -64.47 17.31 11.48
N VAL A 4 -63.51 17.34 12.39
CA VAL A 4 -62.07 17.41 12.10
C VAL A 4 -61.54 15.99 11.88
N ALA A 5 -61.16 15.67 10.65
CA ALA A 5 -60.43 14.45 10.31
C ALA A 5 -58.92 14.73 10.43
N GLN A 6 -58.25 14.04 11.35
CA GLN A 6 -56.79 14.01 11.43
C GLN A 6 -56.24 13.12 10.31
N LEU A 7 -55.55 13.72 9.33
CA LEU A 7 -54.70 12.99 8.40
C LEU A 7 -53.44 12.51 9.14
N LEU A 8 -53.30 11.20 9.33
CA LEU A 8 -52.00 10.57 9.57
C LEU A 8 -51.21 10.57 8.26
N LEU A 9 -50.18 11.41 8.17
CA LEU A 9 -49.13 11.29 7.17
C LEU A 9 -48.21 10.13 7.57
N VAL A 10 -48.40 8.97 6.92
CA VAL A 10 -47.41 7.89 6.93
C VAL A 10 -46.26 8.32 6.02
N VAL A 11 -45.14 8.71 6.63
CA VAL A 11 -43.88 8.90 5.91
C VAL A 11 -43.32 7.50 5.62
N LEU A 12 -43.52 7.00 4.39
CA LEU A 12 -42.75 5.88 3.88
C LEU A 12 -41.28 6.32 3.81
N GLN A 13 -40.48 5.87 4.76
CA GLN A 13 -39.03 5.88 4.60
C GLN A 13 -38.70 4.90 3.47
N LEU A 14 -38.35 5.45 2.30
CA LEU A 14 -37.64 4.71 1.27
C LEU A 14 -36.29 4.33 1.86
N ALA A 15 -36.19 3.11 2.38
CA ALA A 15 -34.92 2.46 2.61
C ALA A 15 -34.22 2.36 1.25
N GLY A 16 -33.32 3.31 1.00
CA GLY A 16 -32.32 3.15 -0.04
C GLY A 16 -31.58 1.86 0.23
N SER A 17 -31.56 0.98 -0.76
CA SER A 17 -30.77 -0.24 -0.78
C SER A 17 -29.29 0.12 -0.65
N TYR A 18 -28.81 0.19 0.59
CA TYR A 18 -27.39 0.07 0.89
C TYR A 18 -26.94 -1.30 0.43
N GLY A 19 -25.85 -1.34 -0.33
CA GLY A 19 -25.32 -2.53 -0.99
C GLY A 19 -25.21 -3.73 -0.04
N ALA A 20 -25.34 -4.92 -0.62
CA ALA A 20 -25.25 -6.20 0.05
C ALA A 20 -24.19 -6.18 1.16
N GLY A 21 -24.64 -6.20 2.42
CA GLY A 21 -23.74 -6.28 3.56
C GLY A 21 -22.94 -7.57 3.45
N THR A 22 -21.63 -7.45 3.26
CA THR A 22 -20.72 -8.58 3.35
C THR A 22 -20.88 -9.19 4.72
N THR A 23 -21.28 -10.46 4.79
CA THR A 23 -21.36 -11.20 6.04
C THR A 23 -19.97 -11.26 6.64
N ALA A 24 -19.76 -10.53 7.74
CA ALA A 24 -18.48 -10.43 8.42
C ALA A 24 -18.10 -11.78 9.06
N ALA A 25 -16.85 -12.19 8.90
CA ALA A 25 -16.34 -13.43 9.47
C ALA A 25 -14.86 -13.31 9.80
N LEU A 26 -14.46 -13.94 10.91
CA LEU A 26 -13.06 -14.05 11.33
C LEU A 26 -12.59 -15.51 11.27
N PRO A 27 -11.28 -15.75 11.01
CA PRO A 27 -10.28 -14.75 10.63
C PRO A 27 -10.55 -14.17 9.23
N VAL A 28 -9.94 -13.02 8.92
CA VAL A 28 -9.98 -12.44 7.57
C VAL A 28 -8.59 -12.00 7.13
N VAL A 29 -8.25 -12.29 5.88
CA VAL A 29 -7.03 -11.84 5.22
C VAL A 29 -7.46 -11.01 4.01
N ILE A 30 -6.94 -9.80 3.89
CA ILE A 30 -7.14 -8.95 2.72
C ILE A 30 -5.81 -8.40 2.21
N ASN A 31 -5.65 -8.25 0.89
CA ASN A 31 -4.52 -7.51 0.32
C ASN A 31 -4.90 -6.71 -0.92
N THR A 32 -4.13 -5.67 -1.21
CA THR A 32 -4.25 -4.84 -2.41
C THR A 32 -3.95 -5.67 -3.66
N TRP A 33 -4.62 -5.33 -4.76
CA TRP A 33 -4.47 -5.98 -6.08
C TRP A 33 -4.89 -7.46 -6.10
N ALA A 34 -4.96 -8.05 -7.29
CA ALA A 34 -5.40 -9.43 -7.50
C ALA A 34 -4.31 -10.48 -7.18
N PHE A 35 -3.50 -10.25 -6.14
CA PHE A 35 -2.38 -11.12 -5.75
C PHE A 35 -2.84 -12.33 -4.94
N ARG A 36 -3.63 -13.21 -5.57
CA ARG A 36 -4.29 -14.36 -4.93
C ARG A 36 -3.35 -15.24 -4.09
N LYS A 37 -2.18 -15.56 -4.63
CA LYS A 37 -1.23 -16.47 -3.97
C LYS A 37 -0.67 -15.88 -2.66
N ALA A 38 -0.57 -14.55 -2.56
CA ALA A 38 -0.21 -13.87 -1.32
C ALA A 38 -1.29 -14.07 -0.25
N THR A 39 -2.57 -13.88 -0.61
CA THR A 39 -3.72 -14.11 0.27
C THR A 39 -3.79 -15.57 0.75
N GLU A 40 -3.65 -16.52 -0.17
CA GLU A 40 -3.70 -17.96 0.14
C GLU A 40 -2.54 -18.39 1.05
N THR A 41 -1.36 -17.79 0.86
CA THR A 41 -0.20 -18.06 1.70
C THR A 41 -0.40 -17.56 3.12
N ALA A 42 -0.87 -16.31 3.29
CA ALA A 42 -1.20 -15.77 4.60
C ALA A 42 -2.30 -16.58 5.29
N TRP A 43 -3.36 -16.94 4.56
CA TRP A 43 -4.45 -17.78 5.07
C TRP A 43 -3.95 -19.14 5.56
N ARG A 44 -3.08 -19.79 4.79
CA ARG A 44 -2.48 -21.08 5.17
C ARG A 44 -1.68 -20.99 6.46
N VAL A 45 -0.97 -19.88 6.70
CA VAL A 45 -0.25 -19.66 7.96
C VAL A 45 -1.21 -19.67 9.15
N LEU A 46 -2.35 -18.96 9.05
CA LEU A 46 -3.37 -18.97 10.10
C LEU A 46 -3.96 -20.36 10.32
N GLN A 47 -4.25 -21.11 9.24
CA GLN A 47 -4.78 -22.48 9.35
C GLN A 47 -3.82 -23.45 10.04
N LEU A 48 -2.51 -23.20 9.94
CA LEU A 48 -1.47 -23.98 10.60
C LEU A 48 -1.17 -23.49 12.04
N GLY A 49 -1.93 -22.52 12.54
CA GLY A 49 -1.78 -21.98 13.90
C GLY A 49 -0.66 -20.94 14.04
N GLY A 50 -0.15 -20.38 12.93
CA GLY A 50 0.75 -19.23 12.97
C GLY A 50 0.04 -17.95 13.40
N SER A 51 0.81 -16.95 13.84
CA SER A 51 0.27 -15.65 14.22
C SER A 51 -0.17 -14.82 13.01
N GLU A 52 -0.95 -13.78 13.24
CA GLU A 52 -1.35 -12.80 12.21
C GLU A 52 -0.12 -12.10 11.63
N LEU A 53 0.90 -11.88 12.47
CA LEU A 53 2.16 -11.27 12.07
C LEU A 53 2.99 -12.20 11.17
N ASP A 54 3.01 -13.51 11.48
CA ASP A 54 3.59 -14.52 10.58
C ASP A 54 2.83 -14.58 9.25
N ALA A 55 1.51 -14.47 9.29
CA ALA A 55 0.67 -14.50 8.11
C ALA A 55 0.95 -13.30 7.18
N VAL A 56 1.09 -12.09 7.73
CA VAL A 56 1.50 -10.91 6.97
C VAL A 56 2.90 -11.08 6.38
N GLU A 57 3.88 -11.54 7.17
CA GLU A 57 5.25 -11.77 6.70
C GLU A 57 5.28 -12.73 5.51
N LYS A 58 4.63 -13.89 5.62
CA LYS A 58 4.62 -14.90 4.55
C LYS A 58 3.77 -14.48 3.36
N GLY A 59 2.64 -13.81 3.57
CA GLY A 59 1.79 -13.31 2.50
C GLY A 59 2.50 -12.26 1.64
N CYS A 60 3.02 -11.20 2.27
CA CYS A 60 3.80 -10.18 1.55
C CYS A 60 5.08 -10.75 0.94
N GLY A 61 5.80 -11.62 1.65
CA GLY A 61 7.02 -12.27 1.16
C GLY A 61 6.77 -13.17 -0.05
N GLN A 62 5.61 -13.81 -0.13
CA GLN A 62 5.21 -14.57 -1.32
C GLN A 62 5.13 -13.67 -2.55
N CYS A 63 4.65 -12.44 -2.39
CA CYS A 63 4.55 -11.48 -3.49
C CYS A 63 5.91 -10.88 -3.89
N GLU A 64 6.85 -10.74 -2.94
CA GLU A 64 8.25 -10.42 -3.23
C GLU A 64 8.94 -11.51 -4.05
N ILE A 65 8.64 -12.79 -3.77
CA ILE A 65 9.15 -13.94 -4.51
C ILE A 65 8.56 -14.01 -5.92
N ASP A 66 7.23 -13.84 -6.03
CA ASP A 66 6.52 -13.94 -7.30
C ASP A 66 6.70 -12.69 -8.18
N GLN A 67 7.37 -11.65 -7.67
CA GLN A 67 7.57 -10.38 -8.33
C GLN A 67 6.24 -9.79 -8.84
N CYS A 68 5.20 -9.77 -7.98
CA CYS A 68 3.83 -9.41 -8.37
C CYS A 68 3.80 -8.13 -9.22
N ASP A 69 3.25 -8.24 -10.43
CA ASP A 69 3.18 -7.19 -11.46
C ASP A 69 4.50 -6.45 -11.77
N GLY A 70 5.63 -6.95 -11.30
CA GLY A 70 6.93 -6.33 -11.38
C GLY A 70 7.14 -5.15 -10.44
N SER A 71 6.25 -4.91 -9.48
CA SER A 71 6.27 -3.75 -8.56
C SER A 71 6.57 -4.12 -7.10
N VAL A 72 6.66 -5.42 -6.81
CA VAL A 72 6.99 -5.96 -5.49
C VAL A 72 8.20 -6.89 -5.62
N GLY A 73 9.13 -6.81 -4.68
CA GLY A 73 10.34 -7.64 -4.69
C GLY A 73 11.40 -7.23 -5.73
N TYR A 74 12.35 -8.13 -5.94
CA TYR A 74 13.51 -7.89 -6.79
C TYR A 74 13.16 -7.74 -8.27
N GLY A 75 14.07 -7.20 -9.08
CA GLY A 75 13.97 -7.20 -10.53
C GLY A 75 12.95 -6.27 -11.15
N GLY A 76 12.27 -5.45 -10.35
CA GLY A 76 11.32 -4.43 -10.78
C GLY A 76 11.77 -3.01 -10.46
N SER A 77 11.14 -2.03 -11.10
CA SER A 77 11.28 -0.58 -10.86
C SER A 77 12.70 -0.10 -10.48
N PRO A 78 13.73 -0.31 -11.33
CA PRO A 78 15.06 0.21 -11.04
C PRO A 78 15.02 1.73 -10.92
N ASP A 79 15.84 2.29 -10.04
CA ASP A 79 16.07 3.72 -9.89
C ASP A 79 16.80 4.30 -11.12
N GLU A 80 17.06 5.61 -11.09
CA GLU A 80 17.73 6.31 -12.19
C GLU A 80 19.21 5.92 -12.38
N SER A 81 19.78 5.15 -11.45
CA SER A 81 21.12 4.54 -11.55
C SER A 81 21.07 3.08 -12.06
N GLY A 82 19.86 2.53 -12.22
CA GLY A 82 19.63 1.16 -12.68
C GLY A 82 19.50 0.13 -11.56
N GLU A 83 19.49 0.54 -10.30
CA GLU A 83 19.39 -0.36 -9.14
C GLU A 83 17.96 -0.49 -8.62
N THR A 84 17.52 -1.72 -8.34
CA THR A 84 16.27 -1.96 -7.62
C THR A 84 16.51 -1.87 -6.12
N THR A 85 15.76 -1.03 -5.41
CA THR A 85 15.76 -0.96 -3.93
C THR A 85 14.36 -1.19 -3.39
N LEU A 86 14.25 -1.84 -2.22
CA LEU A 86 12.97 -2.30 -1.67
C LEU A 86 12.58 -1.52 -0.41
N ASP A 87 11.28 -1.29 -0.27
CA ASP A 87 10.66 -0.66 0.89
C ASP A 87 9.62 -1.61 1.48
N ALA A 88 9.65 -1.84 2.79
CA ALA A 88 8.66 -2.68 3.47
C ALA A 88 8.43 -2.27 4.93
N MET A 89 7.22 -2.50 5.45
CA MET A 89 6.95 -2.43 6.88
C MET A 89 5.98 -3.52 7.33
N ILE A 90 6.06 -3.87 8.61
CA ILE A 90 5.16 -4.79 9.28
C ILE A 90 4.81 -4.23 10.66
N MET A 91 3.54 -4.38 11.08
CA MET A 91 3.02 -3.83 12.33
C MET A 91 2.16 -4.86 13.07
N ASP A 92 2.38 -4.94 14.38
CA ASP A 92 1.54 -5.67 15.32
C ASP A 92 0.55 -4.71 16.00
N GLY A 93 -0.75 -4.95 15.79
CA GLY A 93 -1.82 -4.12 16.33
C GLY A 93 -2.09 -4.30 17.82
N ASN A 94 -1.52 -5.31 18.48
CA ASN A 94 -1.61 -5.50 19.94
C ASN A 94 -0.51 -4.72 20.67
N THR A 95 0.73 -4.80 20.17
CA THR A 95 1.88 -4.18 20.83
C THR A 95 2.19 -2.78 20.32
N MET A 96 1.58 -2.40 19.19
CA MET A 96 1.91 -1.19 18.42
C MET A 96 3.35 -1.16 17.91
N GLU A 97 4.06 -2.30 17.95
CA GLU A 97 5.41 -2.40 17.40
C GLU A 97 5.36 -2.37 15.89
N VAL A 98 6.29 -1.60 15.31
CA VAL A 98 6.49 -1.48 13.88
C VAL A 98 7.94 -1.80 13.59
N GLY A 99 8.16 -2.63 12.58
CA GLY A 99 9.46 -2.81 11.96
C GLY A 99 9.36 -2.42 10.50
N ALA A 100 10.35 -1.67 10.03
CA ALA A 100 10.37 -1.16 8.68
C ALA A 100 11.79 -1.07 8.13
N VAL A 101 11.88 -1.23 6.81
CA VAL A 101 13.09 -0.98 6.04
C VAL A 101 12.74 -0.13 4.82
N ALA A 102 13.60 0.81 4.49
CA ALA A 102 13.44 1.62 3.29
C ALA A 102 14.76 1.77 2.53
N ASP A 103 14.68 1.92 1.21
CA ASP A 103 15.84 1.88 0.33
C ASP A 103 16.74 0.67 0.62
N LEU A 104 16.13 -0.49 0.91
CA LEU A 104 16.84 -1.73 1.21
C LEU A 104 17.50 -2.23 -0.07
N ARG A 105 18.83 -2.31 -0.03
CA ARG A 105 19.64 -2.75 -1.16
C ARG A 105 20.01 -4.21 -1.01
N ARG A 106 20.08 -4.93 -2.13
CA ARG A 106 20.75 -6.24 -2.21
C ARG A 106 20.24 -7.33 -1.26
N VAL A 107 18.98 -7.26 -0.86
CA VAL A 107 18.31 -8.29 -0.04
C VAL A 107 16.90 -8.46 -0.59
N LYS A 108 16.53 -9.70 -0.99
CA LYS A 108 15.26 -9.96 -1.68
C LYS A 108 14.03 -9.92 -0.76
N ASN A 109 14.18 -10.37 0.47
CA ASN A 109 13.07 -10.52 1.43
C ASN A 109 12.94 -9.28 2.32
N ALA A 110 12.32 -8.21 1.82
CA ALA A 110 12.28 -6.93 2.53
C ALA A 110 11.34 -6.98 3.75
N ILE A 111 10.16 -7.58 3.62
CA ILE A 111 9.21 -7.73 4.73
C ILE A 111 9.79 -8.60 5.86
N GLY A 112 10.59 -9.62 5.53
CA GLY A 112 11.30 -10.44 6.52
C GLY A 112 12.36 -9.65 7.27
N VAL A 113 13.09 -8.74 6.60
CA VAL A 113 14.01 -7.83 7.29
C VAL A 113 13.25 -6.86 8.19
N ALA A 114 12.13 -6.29 7.71
CA ALA A 114 11.26 -5.45 8.52
C ALA A 114 10.78 -6.19 9.78
N ARG A 115 10.43 -7.48 9.69
CA ARG A 115 10.12 -8.32 10.86
C ARG A 115 11.31 -8.43 11.83
N LYS A 116 12.53 -8.57 11.33
CA LYS A 116 13.74 -8.60 12.20
C LYS A 116 14.02 -7.27 12.89
N VAL A 117 13.57 -6.14 12.34
CA VAL A 117 13.69 -4.84 13.03
C VAL A 117 12.88 -4.86 14.33
N ILE A 118 11.65 -5.43 14.33
CA ILE A 118 10.86 -5.65 15.55
C ILE A 118 11.60 -6.60 16.50
N GLU A 119 12.01 -7.76 16.02
CA GLU A 119 12.48 -8.85 16.88
C GLU A 119 13.87 -8.59 17.51
N HIS A 120 14.71 -7.78 16.87
CA HIS A 120 16.14 -7.70 17.20
C HIS A 120 16.67 -6.29 17.39
N THR A 121 15.80 -5.27 17.42
CA THR A 121 16.21 -3.88 17.67
C THR A 121 15.23 -3.17 18.59
N LYS A 122 15.63 -2.01 19.12
CA LYS A 122 14.71 -1.07 19.79
C LYS A 122 14.27 0.06 18.83
N HIS A 123 14.53 -0.10 17.54
CA HIS A 123 14.25 0.89 16.50
C HIS A 123 13.02 0.47 15.70
N THR A 124 12.45 1.43 14.99
CA THR A 124 11.27 1.20 14.14
C THR A 124 11.63 1.07 12.66
N LEU A 125 12.58 1.86 12.17
CA LEU A 125 12.90 1.97 10.75
C LEU A 125 14.42 2.01 10.55
N LEU A 126 14.93 1.14 9.68
CA LEU A 126 16.33 1.16 9.20
C LEU A 126 16.34 1.45 7.70
N VAL A 127 17.35 2.17 7.20
CA VAL A 127 17.35 2.58 5.79
C VAL A 127 18.68 2.36 5.08
N GLY A 128 18.62 2.24 3.76
CA GLY A 128 19.76 2.21 2.86
C GLY A 128 20.65 0.98 3.05
N GLU A 129 21.92 1.13 2.66
CA GLU A 129 22.95 0.08 2.81
C GLU A 129 23.11 -0.41 4.26
N SER A 130 22.89 0.46 5.25
CA SER A 130 22.98 0.08 6.66
C SER A 130 21.88 -0.91 7.07
N ALA A 131 20.69 -0.82 6.47
CA ALA A 131 19.64 -1.82 6.65
C ALA A 131 20.04 -3.16 6.02
N SER A 132 20.72 -3.15 4.87
CA SER A 132 21.26 -4.37 4.24
C SER A 132 22.31 -5.05 5.09
N LEU A 133 23.23 -4.29 5.68
CA LEU A 133 24.24 -4.84 6.60
C LEU A 133 23.61 -5.42 7.87
N PHE A 134 22.54 -4.79 8.38
CA PHE A 134 21.73 -5.36 9.45
C PHE A 134 21.10 -6.69 9.01
N ALA A 135 20.46 -6.73 7.83
CA ALA A 135 19.84 -7.94 7.29
C ALA A 135 20.84 -9.10 7.18
N VAL A 136 22.06 -8.85 6.69
CA VAL A 136 23.11 -9.86 6.60
C VAL A 136 23.46 -10.43 7.98
N ARG A 137 23.54 -9.59 9.01
CA ARG A 137 23.76 -10.04 10.40
C ARG A 137 22.61 -10.87 10.94
N MET A 138 21.40 -10.67 10.42
CA MET A 138 20.21 -11.48 10.73
C MET A 138 20.10 -12.75 9.87
N GLY A 139 21.08 -13.03 9.01
CA GLY A 139 21.15 -14.26 8.21
C GLY A 139 20.55 -14.14 6.80
N PHE A 140 20.19 -12.94 6.34
CA PHE A 140 19.72 -12.76 4.96
C PHE A 140 20.90 -12.74 3.98
N PRO A 141 20.75 -13.34 2.78
CA PRO A 141 21.78 -13.27 1.76
C PRO A 141 21.92 -11.85 1.22
N TYR A 142 23.16 -11.45 0.94
CA TYR A 142 23.49 -10.22 0.21
C TYR A 142 23.67 -10.54 -1.27
N GLU A 143 22.70 -10.16 -2.10
CA GLU A 143 22.62 -10.58 -3.50
C GLU A 143 22.11 -9.46 -4.40
N ASP A 144 22.46 -9.51 -5.69
CA ASP A 144 21.95 -8.53 -6.64
C ASP A 144 20.44 -8.71 -6.86
N LEU A 145 19.71 -7.59 -6.86
CA LEU A 145 18.27 -7.55 -7.13
C LEU A 145 17.97 -7.38 -8.62
N THR A 146 18.99 -7.15 -9.44
CA THR A 146 18.87 -6.94 -10.88
C THR A 146 18.39 -8.20 -11.61
N THR A 147 17.54 -8.01 -12.63
CA THR A 147 17.11 -9.07 -13.55
C THR A 147 17.27 -8.62 -15.00
N PRO A 148 17.21 -9.53 -15.99
CA PRO A 148 17.17 -9.13 -17.40
C PRO A 148 16.02 -8.15 -17.71
N LYS A 149 14.90 -8.25 -17.00
CA LYS A 149 13.76 -7.33 -17.13
C LYS A 149 14.12 -5.92 -16.64
N SER A 150 14.69 -5.77 -15.44
CA SER A 150 15.08 -4.46 -14.91
C SER A 150 16.16 -3.80 -15.77
N LEU A 151 17.14 -4.58 -16.25
CA LEU A 151 18.16 -4.08 -17.19
C LEU A 151 17.54 -3.58 -18.50
N SER A 152 16.57 -4.32 -19.05
CA SER A 152 15.86 -3.89 -20.26
C SER A 152 15.04 -2.62 -20.04
N MET A 153 14.36 -2.50 -18.90
CA MET A 153 13.62 -1.29 -18.52
C MET A 153 14.56 -0.08 -18.45
N TYR A 154 15.67 -0.23 -17.74
CA TYR A 154 16.66 0.84 -17.58
C TYR A 154 17.30 1.24 -18.91
N SER A 155 17.71 0.27 -19.74
CA SER A 155 18.28 0.55 -21.06
C SER A 155 17.29 1.27 -21.99
N LYS A 156 16.01 0.87 -21.99
CA LYS A 156 14.96 1.58 -22.76
C LYS A 156 14.79 3.02 -22.30
N TRP A 157 14.78 3.25 -20.99
CA TRP A 157 14.66 4.58 -20.41
C TRP A 157 15.86 5.48 -20.74
N LEU A 158 17.10 4.95 -20.68
CA LEU A 158 18.30 5.67 -21.14
C LEU A 158 18.19 6.06 -22.62
N ASN A 159 17.73 5.14 -23.48
CA ASN A 159 17.51 5.40 -24.91
C ASN A 159 16.38 6.42 -25.18
N GLN A 160 15.52 6.69 -24.19
CA GLN A 160 14.47 7.70 -24.22
C GLN A 160 14.91 9.01 -23.54
N SER A 161 16.22 9.29 -23.48
CA SER A 161 16.76 10.49 -22.82
C SER A 161 16.29 10.63 -21.37
N CYS A 162 16.19 9.50 -20.67
CA CYS A 162 15.81 9.43 -19.27
C CYS A 162 14.40 9.99 -18.98
N GLN A 163 13.44 9.68 -19.85
CA GLN A 163 12.06 10.12 -19.70
C GLN A 163 11.08 8.94 -19.51
N PRO A 164 10.05 9.10 -18.67
CA PRO A 164 9.85 10.21 -17.72
C PRO A 164 10.86 10.15 -16.55
N ASN A 165 11.14 11.27 -15.89
CA ASN A 165 11.90 11.33 -14.63
C ASN A 165 11.25 12.28 -13.61
N TYR A 166 11.81 12.31 -12.40
CA TYR A 166 11.26 13.06 -11.26
C TYR A 166 12.00 14.39 -10.98
N TRP A 167 13.01 14.74 -11.78
CA TRP A 167 13.74 16.00 -11.60
C TRP A 167 12.93 17.18 -12.12
N LYS A 168 12.95 18.28 -11.38
CA LYS A 168 12.34 19.55 -11.77
C LYS A 168 13.22 20.71 -11.33
N ASN A 169 13.17 21.83 -12.06
CA ASN A 169 13.90 23.06 -11.74
C ASN A 169 15.44 22.86 -11.65
N VAL A 170 16.00 22.11 -12.59
CA VAL A 170 17.43 21.79 -12.67
C VAL A 170 18.03 22.14 -14.04
N VAL A 171 19.36 22.23 -14.09
CA VAL A 171 20.14 22.41 -15.33
C VAL A 171 21.09 21.21 -15.49
N PRO A 172 21.16 20.56 -16.68
CA PRO A 172 20.35 20.83 -17.87
C PRO A 172 18.86 20.53 -17.65
N ASP A 173 18.01 21.03 -18.55
CA ASP A 173 16.55 20.82 -18.53
C ASP A 173 16.21 19.32 -18.42
N SER A 174 15.57 18.94 -17.31
CA SER A 174 15.26 17.54 -16.99
C SER A 174 14.25 16.91 -17.94
N SER A 175 13.50 17.70 -18.72
CA SER A 175 12.60 17.16 -19.75
C SER A 175 13.33 16.70 -21.03
N LYS A 176 14.64 16.98 -21.15
CA LYS A 176 15.42 16.78 -22.38
C LYS A 176 16.78 16.11 -22.17
N SER A 177 17.17 15.81 -20.93
CA SER A 177 18.51 15.33 -20.60
C SER A 177 18.43 14.25 -19.54
N CYS A 178 19.52 13.50 -19.37
CA CYS A 178 19.75 12.57 -18.26
C CYS A 178 20.56 13.22 -17.12
N GLY A 179 20.85 14.52 -17.22
CA GLY A 179 21.79 15.19 -16.31
C GLY A 179 23.26 14.97 -16.71
N PRO A 180 24.22 15.02 -15.76
CA PRO A 180 24.01 15.23 -14.33
C PRO A 180 23.37 16.60 -14.05
N TYR A 181 22.39 16.59 -13.15
CA TYR A 181 21.62 17.78 -12.82
C TYR A 181 22.29 18.65 -11.77
N LYS A 182 22.15 19.96 -11.94
CA LYS A 182 22.58 20.98 -10.98
C LYS A 182 21.42 21.91 -10.66
N ARG A 183 21.48 22.52 -9.48
CA ARG A 183 20.51 23.53 -9.05
C ARG A 183 20.42 24.67 -10.06
N LEU A 184 19.21 25.09 -10.39
CA LEU A 184 18.95 26.34 -11.11
C LEU A 184 19.14 27.53 -10.15
N GLU A 185 20.06 28.46 -10.46
CA GLU A 185 20.41 29.59 -9.58
C GLU A 185 19.24 30.57 -9.34
N LYS A 186 18.32 30.70 -10.30
CA LYS A 186 17.09 31.50 -10.19
C LYS A 186 15.88 30.58 -10.27
N VAL A 187 15.25 30.31 -9.13
CA VAL A 187 13.99 29.55 -9.08
C VAL A 187 12.86 30.49 -9.45
N ILE A 188 12.35 30.39 -10.68
CA ILE A 188 11.03 30.95 -11.00
C ILE A 188 10.03 30.00 -10.33
N CYS A 189 9.25 30.52 -9.38
CA CYS A 189 8.24 29.72 -8.69
C CYS A 189 7.10 29.43 -9.66
N GLU A 190 7.25 28.41 -10.50
CA GLU A 190 6.17 27.94 -11.35
C GLU A 190 5.12 27.21 -10.50
N LYS A 191 3.87 27.26 -10.98
CA LYS A 191 2.73 26.55 -10.37
C LYS A 191 3.10 25.08 -10.14
N TRP A 192 2.57 24.50 -9.05
CA TRP A 192 2.68 23.09 -8.73
C TRP A 192 2.34 22.22 -9.96
N THR A 193 3.36 21.71 -10.66
CA THR A 193 3.20 20.65 -11.65
C THR A 193 3.00 19.36 -10.89
N ILE A 194 1.79 18.82 -10.93
CA ILE A 194 1.48 17.48 -10.44
C ILE A 194 2.24 16.50 -11.35
N SER A 195 3.09 15.67 -10.78
CA SER A 195 3.77 14.61 -11.55
C SER A 195 2.70 13.69 -12.12
N GLN A 196 2.60 13.59 -13.43
CA GLN A 196 1.75 12.60 -14.10
C GLN A 196 2.35 11.22 -13.86
N ARG A 197 2.02 10.61 -12.72
CA ARG A 197 2.35 9.20 -12.49
C ARG A 197 1.43 8.34 -13.33
N ASN A 198 2.04 7.45 -14.11
CA ASN A 198 1.30 6.42 -14.82
C ASN A 198 0.71 5.45 -13.80
N VAL A 199 -0.53 5.00 -14.02
CA VAL A 199 -1.26 4.00 -13.22
C VAL A 199 -0.40 2.75 -13.00
N HIS A 200 0.50 2.43 -13.94
CA HIS A 200 1.37 1.25 -13.90
C HIS A 200 2.71 1.45 -13.17
N ASN A 201 2.98 2.61 -12.56
CA ASN A 201 4.32 2.94 -12.04
C ASN A 201 4.53 2.69 -10.54
N HIS A 202 3.50 2.35 -9.74
CA HIS A 202 3.60 2.29 -8.26
C HIS A 202 2.59 1.34 -7.62
N ASP A 203 2.61 0.06 -7.96
CA ASP A 203 1.81 -0.94 -7.26
C ASP A 203 2.56 -1.46 -6.03
N THR A 204 1.87 -1.52 -4.90
CA THR A 204 2.39 -2.00 -3.60
C THR A 204 1.49 -3.12 -3.15
N ILE A 205 2.06 -4.24 -2.67
CA ILE A 205 1.28 -5.16 -1.86
C ILE A 205 1.14 -4.56 -0.47
N GLY A 206 -0.10 -4.36 -0.05
CA GLY A 206 -0.48 -4.06 1.31
C GLY A 206 -1.43 -5.13 1.79
N MET A 207 -1.20 -5.66 2.98
CA MET A 207 -1.96 -6.77 3.55
C MET A 207 -2.42 -6.43 4.97
N VAL A 208 -3.66 -6.80 5.27
CA VAL A 208 -4.23 -6.74 6.63
C VAL A 208 -4.73 -8.14 6.97
N VAL A 209 -4.35 -8.62 8.14
CA VAL A 209 -4.77 -9.91 8.69
C VAL A 209 -5.42 -9.68 10.04
N ILE A 210 -6.63 -10.21 10.20
CA ILE A 210 -7.36 -10.19 11.48
C ILE A 210 -7.65 -11.62 11.89
N GLY A 211 -7.15 -12.01 13.05
CA GLY A 211 -7.31 -13.33 13.63
C GLY A 211 -8.70 -13.61 14.16
N GLY A 212 -8.96 -14.87 14.49
CA GLY A 212 -10.20 -15.31 15.16
C GLY A 212 -10.44 -14.64 16.52
N ASN A 213 -9.38 -14.22 17.19
CA ASN A 213 -9.43 -13.55 18.49
C ASN A 213 -9.45 -12.01 18.38
N GLY A 214 -9.50 -11.46 17.15
CA GLY A 214 -9.49 -10.02 16.90
C GLY A 214 -8.10 -9.36 16.90
N THR A 215 -7.02 -10.13 17.06
CA THR A 215 -5.65 -9.62 16.83
C THR A 215 -5.51 -9.14 15.39
N VAL A 216 -4.95 -7.95 15.20
CA VAL A 216 -4.72 -7.37 13.88
C VAL A 216 -3.22 -7.26 13.63
N ALA A 217 -2.77 -7.68 12.45
CA ALA A 217 -1.47 -7.35 11.92
C ALA A 217 -1.62 -6.77 10.52
N SER A 218 -0.68 -5.91 10.13
CA SER A 218 -0.67 -5.36 8.78
C SER A 218 0.75 -5.13 8.28
N GLY A 219 0.92 -5.06 6.97
CA GLY A 219 2.22 -4.82 6.37
C GLY A 219 2.15 -4.50 4.89
N THR A 220 3.27 -4.01 4.37
CA THR A 220 3.42 -3.56 2.99
C THR A 220 4.80 -3.90 2.46
N SER A 221 4.89 -4.13 1.15
CA SER A 221 6.17 -4.29 0.44
C SER A 221 6.09 -3.76 -1.00
N THR A 222 7.16 -3.14 -1.48
CA THR A 222 7.27 -2.60 -2.84
C THR A 222 8.75 -2.43 -3.24
N ASN A 223 9.00 -2.31 -4.55
CA ASN A 223 10.25 -1.74 -5.07
C ASN A 223 10.14 -0.23 -5.40
N GLY A 224 8.97 0.37 -5.16
CA GLY A 224 8.72 1.79 -5.30
C GLY A 224 8.61 2.25 -6.75
N GLY A 225 8.88 3.54 -6.96
CA GLY A 225 8.72 4.14 -8.28
C GLY A 225 9.75 3.72 -9.30
N VAL A 226 9.29 3.36 -10.49
CA VAL A 226 10.15 3.15 -11.65
C VAL A 226 10.94 4.43 -11.95
N HIS A 227 12.26 4.31 -12.07
CA HIS A 227 13.23 5.38 -12.31
C HIS A 227 13.22 6.49 -11.25
N LYS A 228 12.87 6.14 -10.01
CA LYS A 228 12.96 7.05 -8.86
C LYS A 228 14.38 7.59 -8.71
N ILE A 229 14.50 8.77 -8.12
CA ILE A 229 15.82 9.29 -7.69
C ILE A 229 16.35 8.35 -6.58
N PRO A 230 17.61 7.91 -6.63
CA PRO A 230 18.20 7.04 -5.60
C PRO A 230 18.00 7.61 -4.20
N GLY A 231 17.61 6.75 -3.25
CA GLY A 231 17.24 7.14 -1.89
C GLY A 231 15.81 7.68 -1.74
N ARG A 232 15.01 7.77 -2.80
CA ARG A 232 13.57 8.06 -2.68
C ARG A 232 12.85 6.90 -2.01
N VAL A 233 12.12 7.24 -0.95
CA VAL A 233 11.25 6.33 -0.20
C VAL A 233 9.79 6.68 -0.43
N GLY A 234 8.93 5.68 -0.60
CA GLY A 234 7.48 5.84 -0.75
C GLY A 234 6.70 5.86 0.58
N ASP A 235 5.39 5.67 0.51
CA ASP A 235 4.51 5.49 1.68
C ASP A 235 4.65 4.09 2.30
N SER A 236 5.00 3.09 1.49
CA SER A 236 5.01 1.67 1.85
C SER A 236 5.81 1.29 3.10
N PRO A 237 6.95 1.91 3.48
CA PRO A 237 7.65 1.59 4.72
C PRO A 237 7.29 2.52 5.89
N ILE A 238 6.33 3.44 5.70
CA ILE A 238 5.97 4.47 6.68
C ILE A 238 4.65 4.07 7.36
N ALA A 239 4.74 3.75 8.64
CA ALA A 239 3.57 3.44 9.46
C ALA A 239 2.54 4.57 9.42
N GLY A 240 1.29 4.20 9.19
CA GLY A 240 0.18 5.14 9.04
C GLY A 240 0.00 5.66 7.62
N ALA A 241 1.03 5.62 6.78
CA ALA A 241 0.91 5.87 5.35
C ALA A 241 0.61 4.57 4.60
N GLY A 242 1.62 3.73 4.39
CA GLY A 242 1.49 2.48 3.62
C GLY A 242 0.61 1.46 4.32
N SER A 243 0.75 1.29 5.64
CA SER A 243 -0.09 0.38 6.41
C SER A 243 -0.21 0.80 7.87
N TYR A 244 -1.29 0.36 8.53
CA TYR A 244 -1.51 0.57 9.95
C TYR A 244 -2.42 -0.50 10.55
N ALA A 245 -2.14 -0.95 11.77
CA ALA A 245 -2.92 -1.93 12.52
C ALA A 245 -3.15 -1.47 13.95
N ASP A 246 -4.36 -1.73 14.47
CA ASP A 246 -4.70 -1.57 15.87
C ASP A 246 -5.80 -2.60 16.22
N SER A 247 -5.51 -3.52 17.14
CA SER A 247 -6.43 -4.61 17.49
C SER A 247 -7.68 -4.16 18.24
N THR A 248 -7.80 -2.89 18.59
CA THR A 248 -9.03 -2.30 19.15
C THR A 248 -9.92 -1.68 18.08
N ALA A 249 -9.45 -1.53 16.84
CA ALA A 249 -10.18 -0.85 15.75
C ALA A 249 -10.19 -1.65 14.44
N GLY A 250 -9.03 -2.06 13.94
CA GLY A 250 -8.87 -2.69 12.63
C GLY A 250 -7.50 -2.43 12.02
N GLY A 251 -7.38 -2.71 10.72
CA GLY A 251 -6.19 -2.43 9.95
C GLY A 251 -6.52 -1.88 8.56
N ALA A 252 -5.56 -1.15 8.00
CA ALA A 252 -5.66 -0.60 6.65
C ALA A 252 -4.31 -0.70 5.94
N ALA A 253 -4.36 -0.79 4.62
CA ALA A 253 -3.18 -0.69 3.76
C ALA A 253 -3.48 0.11 2.50
N ALA A 254 -2.49 0.86 2.04
CA ALA A 254 -2.55 1.76 0.92
C ALA A 254 -1.66 1.29 -0.23
N THR A 255 -1.99 1.73 -1.43
CA THR A 255 -1.17 1.61 -2.63
C THR A 255 -1.36 2.84 -3.51
N GLY A 256 -0.33 3.22 -4.26
CA GLY A 256 -0.43 4.23 -5.30
C GLY A 256 0.73 5.21 -5.34
N ASP A 257 0.40 6.47 -5.59
CA ASP A 257 1.34 7.60 -5.59
C ASP A 257 1.96 7.77 -4.19
N GLY A 258 3.10 7.14 -3.92
CA GLY A 258 3.64 7.14 -2.56
C GLY A 258 4.00 8.50 -1.97
N ASP A 259 4.32 9.51 -2.80
CA ASP A 259 4.64 10.86 -2.30
C ASP A 259 3.37 11.66 -1.96
N ILE A 260 2.24 11.38 -2.61
CA ILE A 260 0.94 11.91 -2.24
C ILE A 260 0.39 11.13 -1.04
N MET A 261 0.35 9.79 -1.11
CA MET A 261 -0.19 8.94 -0.04
C MET A 261 0.48 9.24 1.31
N MET A 262 1.81 9.34 1.37
CA MET A 262 2.51 9.64 2.63
C MET A 262 2.16 10.99 3.26
N ARG A 263 1.74 11.98 2.47
CA ARG A 263 1.39 13.32 2.97
C ARG A 263 0.07 13.33 3.73
N PHE A 264 -0.77 12.32 3.54
CA PHE A 264 -2.12 12.26 4.09
C PHE A 264 -2.33 11.13 5.10
N LEU A 265 -1.34 10.28 5.33
CA LEU A 265 -1.41 9.14 6.26
C LEU A 265 -2.71 8.32 6.13
N PRO A 266 -3.02 7.81 4.92
CA PRO A 266 -4.32 7.23 4.60
C PRO A 266 -4.66 6.02 5.48
N SER A 267 -3.70 5.15 5.77
CA SER A 267 -3.94 3.94 6.56
C SER A 267 -4.25 4.27 8.02
N TYR A 268 -3.51 5.19 8.63
CA TYR A 268 -3.80 5.67 9.99
C TYR A 268 -5.19 6.32 10.05
N GLN A 269 -5.48 7.21 9.10
CA GLN A 269 -6.75 7.93 9.07
C GLN A 269 -7.95 6.98 8.88
N ALA A 270 -7.79 5.91 8.08
CA ALA A 270 -8.79 4.87 7.90
C ALA A 270 -9.06 4.10 9.20
N VAL A 271 -7.99 3.68 9.90
CA VAL A 271 -8.11 2.99 11.19
C VAL A 271 -8.78 3.88 12.24
N GLU A 272 -8.46 5.17 12.29
CA GLU A 272 -9.12 6.11 13.21
C GLU A 272 -10.61 6.32 12.88
N TYR A 273 -11.00 6.30 11.60
CA TYR A 273 -12.42 6.29 11.25
C TYR A 273 -13.11 5.02 11.71
N MET A 274 -12.50 3.85 11.54
CA MET A 274 -13.04 2.58 12.03
C MET A 274 -13.11 2.54 13.56
N ARG A 275 -12.15 3.15 14.28
CA ARG A 275 -12.18 3.33 15.74
C ARG A 275 -13.42 4.10 16.20
N MET A 276 -13.90 5.04 15.38
CA MET A 276 -15.15 5.78 15.62
C MET A 276 -16.41 5.00 15.23
N GLY A 277 -16.29 3.70 14.93
CA GLY A 277 -17.41 2.83 14.55
C GLY A 277 -17.83 2.95 13.07
N MET A 278 -16.99 3.54 12.22
CA MET A 278 -17.28 3.66 10.80
C MET A 278 -17.10 2.33 10.08
N ASP A 279 -18.01 2.04 9.14
CA ASP A 279 -17.87 0.93 8.21
C ASP A 279 -16.55 1.04 7.40
N PRO A 280 -15.80 -0.06 7.19
CA PRO A 280 -14.52 -0.04 6.47
C PRO A 280 -14.60 0.55 5.06
N THR A 281 -15.67 0.30 4.30
CA THR A 281 -15.84 0.87 2.96
C THR A 281 -15.99 2.38 3.04
N VAL A 282 -16.81 2.86 3.97
CA VAL A 282 -17.03 4.30 4.18
C VAL A 282 -15.75 4.98 4.71
N ALA A 283 -14.99 4.31 5.57
CA ALA A 283 -13.70 4.81 6.06
C ALA A 283 -12.71 5.00 4.91
N CYS A 284 -12.55 3.97 4.07
CA CYS A 284 -11.72 4.01 2.86
C CYS A 284 -12.16 5.14 1.90
N GLN A 285 -13.47 5.29 1.63
CA GLN A 285 -14.00 6.37 0.79
C GLN A 285 -13.68 7.77 1.34
N LYS A 286 -13.86 7.99 2.65
CA LYS A 286 -13.54 9.28 3.28
C LYS A 286 -12.05 9.62 3.19
N VAL A 287 -11.17 8.62 3.27
CA VAL A 287 -9.73 8.82 3.09
C VAL A 287 -9.43 9.27 1.67
N ILE A 288 -9.94 8.57 0.65
CA ILE A 288 -9.76 8.94 -0.76
C ILE A 288 -10.30 10.35 -1.02
N SER A 289 -11.52 10.67 -0.60
CA SER A 289 -12.12 12.00 -0.79
C SER A 289 -11.34 13.12 -0.10
N ARG A 290 -10.69 12.83 1.04
CA ARG A 290 -9.83 13.80 1.72
C ARG A 290 -8.61 14.15 0.86
N ILE A 291 -8.00 13.17 0.19
CA ILE A 291 -6.85 13.39 -0.70
C ILE A 291 -7.30 14.10 -1.97
N GLN A 292 -8.41 13.66 -2.58
CA GLN A 292 -9.02 14.29 -3.78
C GLN A 292 -9.22 15.79 -3.62
N LYS A 293 -9.60 16.26 -2.42
CA LYS A 293 -9.79 17.69 -2.14
C LYS A 293 -8.54 18.54 -2.43
N TYR A 294 -7.34 17.96 -2.30
CA TYR A 294 -6.08 18.67 -2.51
C TYR A 294 -5.37 18.25 -3.79
N VAL A 295 -5.52 17.00 -4.20
CA VAL A 295 -4.87 16.43 -5.39
C VAL A 295 -5.91 15.58 -6.14
N PRO A 296 -6.81 16.17 -6.94
CA PRO A 296 -7.93 15.44 -7.54
C PRO A 296 -7.52 14.28 -8.47
N GLU A 297 -6.36 14.39 -9.12
CA GLU A 297 -5.88 13.45 -10.14
C GLU A 297 -4.83 12.46 -9.62
N PHE A 298 -4.74 12.24 -8.30
CA PHE A 298 -3.75 11.30 -7.76
C PHE A 298 -4.10 9.84 -8.07
N PHE A 299 -3.09 9.00 -8.31
CA PHE A 299 -3.28 7.56 -8.33
C PHE A 299 -3.23 7.02 -6.89
N GLY A 300 -4.26 6.31 -6.45
CA GLY A 300 -4.22 5.68 -5.14
C GLY A 300 -5.48 4.92 -4.75
N ALA A 301 -5.29 3.92 -3.91
CA ALA A 301 -6.34 3.10 -3.32
C ALA A 301 -5.99 2.70 -1.89
N VAL A 302 -7.03 2.37 -1.11
CA VAL A 302 -6.91 1.90 0.27
C VAL A 302 -7.83 0.70 0.46
N ILE A 303 -7.36 -0.31 1.17
CA ILE A 303 -8.17 -1.39 1.73
C ILE A 303 -8.27 -1.23 3.25
N CYS A 304 -9.41 -1.62 3.81
CA CYS A 304 -9.75 -1.47 5.22
C CYS A 304 -10.39 -2.77 5.72
N ALA A 305 -10.05 -3.23 6.92
CA ALA A 305 -10.80 -4.25 7.66
C ALA A 305 -10.88 -3.89 9.14
N ASN A 306 -12.01 -4.15 9.77
CA ASN A 306 -12.22 -3.91 11.20
C ASN A 306 -12.27 -5.21 12.00
N THR A 307 -12.24 -5.09 13.33
CA THR A 307 -12.20 -6.23 14.26
C THR A 307 -13.46 -7.11 14.24
N THR A 308 -14.53 -6.72 13.55
CA THR A 308 -15.70 -7.59 13.33
C THR A 308 -15.53 -8.54 12.14
N GLY A 309 -14.47 -8.38 11.35
CA GLY A 309 -14.26 -9.09 10.08
C GLY A 309 -14.96 -8.43 8.89
N SER A 310 -15.52 -7.22 9.06
CA SER A 310 -15.99 -6.42 7.93
C SER A 310 -14.79 -5.83 7.21
N TYR A 311 -14.90 -5.67 5.90
CA TYR A 311 -13.83 -5.15 5.06
C TYR A 311 -14.40 -4.26 3.95
N GLY A 312 -13.54 -3.46 3.34
CA GLY A 312 -13.90 -2.54 2.28
C GLY A 312 -12.69 -1.96 1.58
N ALA A 313 -12.94 -1.28 0.46
CA ALA A 313 -11.89 -0.63 -0.31
C ALA A 313 -12.43 0.63 -0.98
N ALA A 314 -11.54 1.55 -1.34
CA ALA A 314 -11.84 2.69 -2.19
C ALA A 314 -10.60 3.10 -3.00
N CYS A 315 -10.83 3.70 -4.16
CA CYS A 315 -9.79 4.22 -5.03
C CYS A 315 -10.21 5.54 -5.67
N ASN A 316 -9.22 6.36 -6.06
CA ASN A 316 -9.47 7.60 -6.79
C ASN A 316 -9.65 7.33 -8.29
N LYS A 317 -10.72 7.84 -8.88
CA LYS A 317 -11.00 7.67 -10.29
C LYS A 317 -10.18 8.63 -11.15
N ILE A 318 -9.29 8.08 -11.97
CA ILE A 318 -8.49 8.82 -12.95
C ILE A 318 -8.51 8.10 -14.31
N PRO A 319 -8.15 8.77 -15.43
CA PRO A 319 -8.04 8.09 -16.72
C PRO A 319 -7.10 6.87 -16.63
N GLY A 320 -7.60 5.69 -17.02
CA GLY A 320 -6.86 4.43 -16.95
C GLY A 320 -6.97 3.67 -15.61
N PHE A 321 -7.59 4.26 -14.57
CA PHE A 321 -7.84 3.62 -13.29
C PHE A 321 -9.25 3.94 -12.79
N THR A 322 -10.20 3.08 -13.17
CA THR A 322 -11.64 3.25 -12.85
C THR A 322 -12.18 2.21 -11.89
N GLN A 323 -11.44 1.11 -11.69
CA GLN A 323 -11.78 0.04 -10.78
C GLN A 323 -10.52 -0.37 -10.01
N PHE A 324 -10.71 -0.74 -8.75
CA PHE A 324 -9.65 -1.28 -7.92
C PHE A 324 -10.02 -2.70 -7.50
N HIS A 325 -9.05 -3.59 -7.71
CA HIS A 325 -9.15 -5.01 -7.42
C HIS A 325 -8.37 -5.29 -6.14
N PHE A 326 -8.91 -6.12 -5.27
CA PHE A 326 -8.25 -6.56 -4.04
C PHE A 326 -8.66 -7.99 -3.73
N MET A 327 -7.86 -8.70 -2.94
CA MET A 327 -8.14 -10.08 -2.57
C MET A 327 -8.68 -10.16 -1.13
N VAL A 328 -9.57 -11.13 -0.90
CA VAL A 328 -10.11 -11.47 0.42
C VAL A 328 -10.13 -12.99 0.61
N TYR A 329 -9.81 -13.44 1.82
CA TYR A 329 -10.09 -14.80 2.25
C TYR A 329 -10.61 -14.80 3.70
N ASN A 330 -11.75 -15.44 3.93
CA ASN A 330 -12.37 -15.70 5.23
C ASN A 330 -13.09 -17.08 5.20
N PRO A 331 -13.64 -17.59 6.32
CA PRO A 331 -14.25 -18.92 6.38
C PRO A 331 -15.53 -19.10 5.55
N LEU A 332 -16.16 -18.00 5.11
CA LEU A 332 -17.36 -18.06 4.29
C LEU A 332 -17.03 -18.29 2.80
N LEU A 333 -15.75 -18.20 2.44
CA LEU A 333 -15.26 -18.39 1.09
C LEU A 333 -14.58 -19.76 0.96
N SER A 334 -14.84 -20.47 -0.14
CA SER A 334 -14.19 -21.76 -0.40
C SER A 334 -12.70 -21.62 -0.79
N GLN A 335 -12.32 -20.46 -1.32
CA GLN A 335 -10.97 -20.09 -1.75
C GLN A 335 -10.82 -18.57 -1.66
N ALA A 336 -9.59 -18.06 -1.79
CA ALA A 336 -9.35 -16.62 -1.90
C ALA A 336 -10.14 -16.03 -3.09
N ALA A 337 -10.92 -14.98 -2.80
CA ALA A 337 -11.82 -14.35 -3.75
C ALA A 337 -11.33 -12.94 -4.09
N GLU A 338 -11.33 -12.63 -5.37
CA GLU A 338 -11.10 -11.28 -5.85
C GLU A 338 -12.36 -10.45 -5.63
N GLN A 339 -12.18 -9.22 -5.17
CA GLN A 339 -13.21 -8.22 -4.97
C GLN A 339 -12.87 -7.00 -5.81
N VAL A 340 -13.90 -6.32 -6.33
CA VAL A 340 -13.75 -5.18 -7.22
C VAL A 340 -14.62 -4.04 -6.72
N VAL A 341 -14.07 -2.84 -6.65
CA VAL A 341 -14.80 -1.60 -6.35
C VAL A 341 -14.60 -0.60 -7.48
N ASP A 342 -15.68 0.11 -7.83
CA ASP A 342 -15.58 1.25 -8.72
C ASP A 342 -14.92 2.43 -7.99
N CYS A 343 -13.99 3.11 -8.66
CA CYS A 343 -13.32 4.27 -8.09
C CYS A 343 -14.26 5.47 -8.01
N ILE A 344 -14.08 6.26 -6.95
CA ILE A 344 -14.85 7.47 -6.65
C ILE A 344 -14.11 8.73 -7.06
#